data_AF-A0AAV3J1T9-F1
#
_entry.id   AF-A0AAV3J1T9-F1
#
_cell.length_a   1.000
_cell.length_b   1.000
_cell.length_c   1.000
_cell.angle_alpha   90.00
_cell.angle_beta   90.00
_cell.angle_gamma   90.00
#
_symmetry.space_group_name_H-M   'P 1'
#
loop_
_entity.id
_entity.type
_entity.pdbx_description
1 polymer ?
#
loop_
_entity_poly.entity_id
_entity_poly.type
_entity_poly.pdbx_seq_one_letter_code
_entity_poly.pdbx_strand_id
1 'polypeptide(L)'
;MNSYKGKLLFLLSLFFISFIICFPVRELNNVMQKNNISDQQITDNQAFLNTFSGEWKTVDAANKLTFSEHKQIITISFPTENRKVNASVSSQQPARKRWLLSPMNSEETQYSVILLSDDELSFQMSTTKPNAEGTSKPEHFYRIK
;
A
#
# COMPACT_ATOMS: atom_id res chain seq x y z
N MET A 1 -5.33 51.24 44.13
CA MET A 1 -4.63 50.96 42.86
C MET A 1 -4.46 49.44 42.61
N ASN A 2 -5.46 48.60 42.89
CA ASN A 2 -5.35 47.12 42.80
C ASN A 2 -6.45 46.44 41.95
N SER A 3 -7.44 47.18 41.43
CA SER A 3 -8.59 46.59 40.70
C SER A 3 -8.28 46.18 39.25
N TYR A 4 -7.26 46.80 38.64
CA TYR A 4 -6.87 46.51 37.24
C TYR A 4 -6.03 45.23 37.07
N LYS A 5 -5.36 44.77 38.14
CA LYS A 5 -4.51 43.57 38.09
C LYS A 5 -5.34 42.28 37.98
N GLY A 6 -6.49 42.22 38.66
CA GLY A 6 -7.39 41.06 38.62
C GLY A 6 -8.06 40.87 37.25
N LYS A 7 -8.47 41.96 36.60
CA LYS A 7 -9.07 41.92 35.25
C LYS A 7 -8.06 41.50 34.18
N LEU A 8 -6.81 41.94 34.31
CA LEU A 8 -5.73 41.57 33.39
C LEU A 8 -5.37 40.07 33.49
N LEU A 9 -5.31 39.54 34.71
CA LEU A 9 -5.08 38.09 34.94
C LEU A 9 -6.22 37.23 34.39
N PHE A 10 -7.47 37.68 34.52
CA PHE A 10 -8.62 36.97 33.98
C PHE A 10 -8.61 36.92 32.44
N LEU A 11 -8.29 38.04 31.78
CA LEU A 11 -8.15 38.13 30.32
C LEU A 11 -7.00 37.29 29.79
N LEU A 12 -5.87 37.25 30.50
CA LEU A 12 -4.74 36.37 30.17
C LEU A 12 -5.14 34.88 30.25
N SER A 13 -5.91 34.48 31.27
CA SER A 13 -6.38 33.08 31.37
C SER A 13 -7.30 32.69 30.21
N LEU A 14 -8.18 33.59 29.76
CA LEU A 14 -9.05 33.37 28.60
C LEU A 14 -8.26 33.22 27.29
N PHE A 15 -7.17 33.98 27.13
CA PHE A 15 -6.28 33.87 25.98
C PHE A 15 -5.50 32.54 25.94
N PHE A 16 -5.14 31.98 27.09
CA PHE A 16 -4.51 30.65 27.12
C PHE A 16 -5.51 29.51 26.85
N ILE A 17 -6.76 29.63 27.29
CA ILE A 17 -7.80 28.61 27.02
C ILE A 17 -8.15 28.56 25.53
N SER A 18 -8.16 29.69 24.82
CA SER A 18 -8.40 29.71 23.37
C SER A 18 -7.28 29.01 22.57
N PHE A 19 -6.04 29.00 23.09
CA PHE A 19 -4.93 28.24 22.50
C PHE A 19 -5.06 26.73 22.71
N ILE A 20 -5.66 26.27 23.82
CA ILE A 20 -5.88 24.84 24.08
C ILE A 20 -6.99 24.27 23.18
N ILE A 21 -8.02 25.06 22.84
CA ILE A 21 -9.11 24.65 21.94
C ILE A 21 -8.72 24.81 20.45
N CYS A 22 -7.66 25.57 20.15
CA CYS A 22 -7.06 25.70 18.81
C CYS A 22 -5.95 24.69 18.53
N PHE A 23 -5.77 23.65 19.35
CA PHE A 23 -5.13 22.45 18.84
C PHE A 23 -6.10 21.82 17.84
N PRO A 24 -5.74 21.77 16.55
CA PRO A 24 -6.65 21.30 15.56
C PRO A 24 -6.95 19.83 15.87
N VAL A 25 -8.22 19.48 15.72
CA VAL A 25 -8.72 18.12 15.48
C VAL A 25 -8.13 17.56 14.16
N ARG A 26 -6.81 17.69 13.98
CA ARG A 26 -6.02 17.12 12.89
C ARG A 26 -5.39 15.81 13.32
N GLU A 27 -5.16 15.58 14.61
CA GLU A 27 -4.64 14.28 15.07
C GLU A 27 -5.72 13.22 15.33
N LEU A 28 -6.99 13.62 15.53
CA LEU A 28 -8.06 12.62 15.69
C LEU A 28 -8.55 12.01 14.38
N ASN A 29 -8.33 12.68 13.24
CA ASN A 29 -8.65 12.12 11.92
C ASN A 29 -7.61 11.10 11.44
N ASN A 30 -6.45 11.01 12.09
CA ASN A 30 -5.44 9.98 11.75
C ASN A 30 -5.77 8.60 12.34
N VAL A 31 -6.84 8.47 13.15
CA VAL A 31 -7.25 7.20 13.77
C VAL A 31 -8.45 6.54 13.05
N MET A 32 -8.99 7.19 12.02
CA MET A 32 -9.91 6.56 11.07
C MET A 32 -9.42 6.73 9.64
N GLN A 33 -8.22 6.22 9.35
CA GLN A 33 -7.85 5.84 7.98
C GLN A 33 -8.73 4.65 7.56
N LYS A 34 -10.00 4.93 7.26
CA LYS A 34 -10.72 4.14 6.27
C LYS A 34 -9.87 4.30 5.01
N ASN A 35 -9.20 3.24 4.57
CA ASN A 35 -8.45 3.21 3.32
C ASN A 35 -9.41 3.65 2.20
N ASN A 36 -9.48 4.96 1.94
CA ASN A 36 -10.24 5.53 0.84
C ASN A 36 -9.37 5.31 -0.40
N ILE A 37 -9.42 4.08 -0.91
CA ILE A 37 -8.87 3.73 -2.22
C ILE A 37 -9.61 4.62 -3.23
N SER A 38 -8.86 5.33 -4.07
CA SER A 38 -9.47 6.20 -5.09
C SER A 38 -10.16 5.36 -6.18
N ASP A 39 -11.14 5.93 -6.88
CA ASP A 39 -11.83 5.24 -7.99
C ASP A 39 -10.86 4.80 -9.09
N GLN A 40 -9.81 5.60 -9.33
CA GLN A 40 -8.74 5.23 -10.26
C GLN A 40 -7.99 3.98 -9.78
N GLN A 41 -7.64 3.93 -8.50
CA GLN A 41 -6.92 2.79 -7.93
C GLN A 41 -7.78 1.52 -7.90
N ILE A 42 -9.10 1.64 -7.70
CA ILE A 42 -10.04 0.53 -7.85
C ILE A 42 -9.99 0.00 -9.30
N THR A 43 -10.03 0.90 -10.27
CA THR A 43 -9.97 0.55 -11.71
C THR A 43 -8.67 -0.16 -12.06
N ASP A 44 -7.54 0.36 -11.57
CA ASP A 44 -6.21 -0.21 -11.82
C ASP A 44 -6.06 -1.58 -11.16
N ASN A 45 -6.54 -1.74 -9.92
CA ASN A 45 -6.55 -3.03 -9.22
C ASN A 45 -7.39 -4.06 -9.98
N GLN A 46 -8.56 -3.66 -10.51
CA GLN A 46 -9.41 -4.54 -11.28
C GLN A 46 -8.74 -4.96 -12.60
N ALA A 47 -8.10 -4.03 -13.31
CA ALA A 47 -7.36 -4.34 -14.53
C ALA A 47 -6.21 -5.33 -14.28
N PHE A 48 -5.50 -5.16 -13.17
CA PHE A 48 -4.49 -6.12 -12.73
C PHE A 48 -5.11 -7.51 -12.47
N LEU A 49 -6.17 -7.58 -11.66
CA LEU A 49 -6.80 -8.85 -11.28
C LEU A 49 -7.42 -9.59 -12.48
N ASN A 50 -7.99 -8.87 -13.44
CA ASN A 50 -8.49 -9.46 -14.69
C ASN A 50 -7.39 -10.20 -15.47
N THR A 51 -6.14 -9.76 -15.32
CA THR A 51 -4.98 -10.32 -16.03
C THR A 51 -4.30 -11.41 -15.20
N PHE A 52 -4.04 -11.13 -13.92
CA PHE A 52 -3.13 -11.94 -13.11
C PHE A 52 -3.81 -12.80 -12.04
N SER A 53 -5.13 -12.69 -11.84
CA SER A 53 -5.81 -13.49 -10.83
C SER A 53 -5.63 -14.99 -11.06
N GLY A 54 -5.59 -15.73 -9.95
CA GLY A 54 -5.38 -17.17 -9.93
C GLY A 54 -4.02 -17.58 -9.37
N GLU A 55 -3.72 -18.86 -9.54
CA GLU A 55 -2.50 -19.49 -9.02
C GLU A 55 -1.43 -19.62 -10.10
N TRP A 56 -0.18 -19.41 -9.67
CA TRP A 56 1.01 -19.42 -10.49
C TRP A 56 2.10 -20.23 -9.79
N LYS A 57 2.92 -20.95 -10.56
CA LYS A 57 4.05 -21.73 -10.03
C LYS A 57 5.28 -21.63 -10.91
N THR A 58 6.44 -21.79 -10.29
CA THR A 58 7.70 -22.04 -10.99
C THR A 58 7.68 -23.37 -11.73
N VAL A 59 8.58 -23.55 -12.70
CA VAL A 59 8.69 -24.80 -13.50
C VAL A 59 8.92 -26.02 -12.61
N ASP A 60 9.77 -25.88 -11.60
CA ASP A 60 10.10 -26.93 -10.62
C ASP A 60 9.06 -27.05 -9.49
N ALA A 61 8.04 -26.18 -9.48
CA ALA A 61 7.01 -26.07 -8.45
C ALA A 61 7.55 -25.79 -7.03
N ALA A 62 8.79 -25.32 -6.89
CA ALA A 62 9.38 -24.96 -5.59
C ALA A 62 8.66 -23.75 -4.97
N ASN A 63 8.32 -22.80 -5.83
CA ASN A 63 7.63 -21.57 -5.44
C ASN A 63 6.24 -21.47 -6.09
N LYS A 64 5.29 -20.96 -5.30
CA LYS A 64 3.92 -20.67 -5.74
C LYS A 64 3.56 -19.24 -5.38
N LEU A 65 2.70 -18.66 -6.19
CA LEU A 65 2.19 -17.31 -6.05
C LEU A 65 0.69 -17.32 -6.38
N THR A 66 -0.12 -16.66 -5.56
CA THR A 66 -1.55 -16.50 -5.85
C THR A 66 -1.91 -15.05 -5.78
N PHE A 67 -2.58 -14.55 -6.82
CA PHE A 67 -3.21 -13.23 -6.81
C PHE A 67 -4.72 -13.39 -6.69
N SER A 68 -5.30 -12.75 -5.69
CA SER A 68 -6.75 -12.74 -5.47
C SER A 68 -7.26 -11.37 -5.05
N GLU A 69 -8.56 -11.18 -5.19
CA GLU A 69 -9.25 -9.97 -4.74
C GLU A 69 -9.86 -10.18 -3.35
N HIS A 70 -9.74 -9.19 -2.48
CA HIS A 70 -10.60 -9.06 -1.32
C HIS A 70 -10.96 -7.60 -1.08
N LYS A 71 -12.25 -7.25 -1.21
CA LYS A 71 -12.74 -5.88 -1.01
C LYS A 71 -11.96 -4.85 -1.85
N GLN A 72 -11.79 -5.10 -3.14
CA GLN A 72 -11.06 -4.24 -4.08
C GLN A 72 -9.55 -4.09 -3.80
N ILE A 73 -8.99 -4.90 -2.91
CA ILE A 73 -7.57 -4.96 -2.59
C ILE A 73 -6.97 -6.23 -3.21
N ILE A 74 -5.77 -6.13 -3.77
CA ILE A 74 -5.03 -7.27 -4.28
C ILE A 74 -4.37 -7.98 -3.10
N THR A 75 -4.62 -9.27 -2.95
CA THR A 75 -3.89 -10.12 -2.02
C THR A 75 -2.88 -10.95 -2.80
N ILE A 76 -1.61 -10.79 -2.47
CA ILE A 76 -0.51 -11.62 -2.97
C ILE A 76 -0.22 -12.67 -1.90
N SER A 77 -0.43 -13.94 -2.21
CA SER A 77 -0.08 -15.05 -1.32
C SER A 77 1.18 -15.75 -1.81
N PHE A 78 2.11 -15.98 -0.89
CA PHE A 78 3.34 -16.76 -1.06
C PHE A 78 3.21 -18.02 -0.18
N PRO A 79 2.58 -19.11 -0.67
CA PRO A 79 2.29 -20.28 0.16
C PRO A 79 3.54 -20.95 0.72
N THR A 80 4.63 -21.00 -0.04
CA THR A 80 5.92 -21.58 0.38
C THR A 80 6.50 -20.86 1.61
N GLU A 81 6.25 -19.55 1.73
CA GLU A 81 6.72 -18.71 2.85
C GLU A 81 5.66 -18.56 3.96
N ASN A 82 4.48 -19.18 3.81
CA ASN A 82 3.30 -18.94 4.64
C ASN A 82 3.00 -17.45 4.85
N ARG A 83 3.15 -16.66 3.78
CA ARG A 83 3.07 -15.20 3.82
C ARG A 83 1.99 -14.68 2.89
N LYS A 84 1.29 -13.63 3.33
CA LYS A 84 0.31 -12.89 2.54
C LYS A 84 0.57 -11.40 2.64
N VAL A 85 0.39 -10.70 1.52
CA VAL A 85 0.60 -9.26 1.42
C VAL A 85 -0.61 -8.64 0.74
N ASN A 86 -1.23 -7.68 1.40
CA ASN A 86 -2.25 -6.84 0.81
C ASN A 86 -1.55 -5.70 0.09
N ALA A 87 -1.84 -5.54 -1.19
CA ALA A 87 -1.19 -4.57 -2.06
C ALA A 87 -2.20 -3.86 -2.95
N SER A 88 -1.76 -2.75 -3.52
CA SER A 88 -2.49 -2.01 -4.53
C SER A 88 -1.58 -1.67 -5.69
N VAL A 89 -2.15 -1.52 -6.89
CA VAL A 89 -1.41 -0.99 -8.02
C VAL A 89 -0.98 0.44 -7.70
N SER A 90 0.32 0.68 -7.83
CA SER A 90 0.96 1.97 -7.62
C SER A 90 1.38 2.62 -8.94
N SER A 91 1.62 1.81 -9.98
CA SER A 91 1.90 2.30 -11.33
C SER A 91 1.68 1.18 -12.35
N GLN A 92 1.21 1.55 -13.53
CA GLN A 92 1.12 0.68 -14.69
C GLN A 92 2.00 1.20 -15.82
N GLN A 93 2.72 0.30 -16.48
CA GLN A 93 3.58 0.58 -17.62
C GLN A 93 3.14 -0.29 -18.81
N PRO A 94 2.09 0.11 -19.56
CA PRO A 94 1.49 -0.72 -20.60
C PRO A 94 2.48 -1.13 -21.70
N ALA A 95 3.36 -0.22 -22.12
CA ALA A 95 4.39 -0.49 -23.12
C ALA A 95 5.35 -1.63 -22.74
N ARG A 96 5.47 -1.92 -21.44
CA ARG A 96 6.32 -3.00 -20.90
C ARG A 96 5.50 -4.17 -20.36
N LYS A 97 4.16 -4.13 -20.49
CA LYS A 97 3.23 -5.07 -19.84
C LYS A 97 3.57 -5.28 -18.36
N ARG A 98 3.88 -4.18 -17.66
CA ARG A 98 4.39 -4.21 -16.28
C ARG A 98 3.47 -3.46 -15.33
N TRP A 99 3.27 -4.04 -14.15
CA TRP A 99 2.54 -3.45 -13.03
C TRP A 99 3.44 -3.41 -11.81
N LEU A 100 3.39 -2.28 -11.09
CA LEU A 100 4.07 -2.10 -9.81
C LEU A 100 3.03 -2.13 -8.71
N LEU A 101 3.19 -3.06 -7.77
CA LEU A 101 2.33 -3.20 -6.60
C LEU A 101 3.06 -2.70 -5.37
N SER A 102 2.39 -1.86 -4.59
CA SER A 102 2.89 -1.39 -3.29
C SER A 102 2.08 -2.04 -2.16
N PRO A 103 2.73 -2.60 -1.13
CA PRO A 103 2.07 -3.11 0.06
C PRO A 103 1.29 -2.01 0.78
N MET A 104 0.17 -2.39 1.39
CA MET A 104 -0.65 -1.48 2.20
C MET A 104 -0.20 -1.41 3.67
N ASN A 105 0.63 -2.34 4.13
CA ASN A 105 1.03 -2.52 5.54
C ASN A 105 2.37 -1.84 5.88
N SER A 106 2.69 -0.70 5.26
CA SER A 106 3.95 0.05 5.41
C SER A 106 5.22 -0.78 5.23
N GLU A 107 5.14 -1.92 4.55
CA GLU A 107 6.31 -2.72 4.23
C GLU A 107 7.18 -1.98 3.20
N GLU A 108 8.49 -1.94 3.43
CA GLU A 108 9.48 -1.26 2.59
C GLU A 108 9.90 -2.11 1.37
N THR A 109 8.91 -2.68 0.69
CA THR A 109 9.07 -3.52 -0.51
C THR A 109 8.14 -3.02 -1.60
N GLN A 110 8.57 -3.05 -2.85
CA GLN A 110 7.71 -2.89 -4.03
C GLN A 110 7.80 -4.16 -4.88
N TYR A 111 6.66 -4.62 -5.38
CA TYR A 111 6.58 -5.78 -6.25
C TYR A 111 6.39 -5.35 -7.70
N SER A 112 7.07 -6.05 -8.60
CA SER A 112 7.00 -5.82 -10.03
C SER A 112 6.51 -7.10 -10.70
N VAL A 113 5.42 -7.00 -11.43
CA VAL A 113 4.82 -8.11 -12.19
C VAL A 113 4.84 -7.74 -13.67
N ILE A 114 5.43 -8.60 -14.50
CA ILE A 114 5.50 -8.41 -15.95
C ILE A 114 4.80 -9.59 -16.62
N LEU A 115 3.84 -9.32 -17.50
CA LEU A 115 3.19 -10.37 -18.30
C LEU A 115 4.05 -10.70 -19.52
N LEU A 116 4.56 -11.93 -19.59
CA LEU A 116 5.37 -12.41 -20.70
C LEU A 116 4.50 -13.09 -21.78
N SER A 117 3.52 -13.88 -21.35
CA SER A 117 2.45 -14.47 -22.17
C SER A 117 1.18 -14.65 -21.33
N ASP A 118 0.09 -15.14 -21.91
CA ASP A 118 -1.18 -15.33 -21.18
C ASP A 118 -1.04 -16.31 -19.99
N ASP A 119 -0.09 -17.25 -20.10
CA ASP A 119 0.18 -18.31 -19.13
C ASP A 119 1.55 -18.13 -18.43
N GLU A 120 2.29 -17.04 -18.66
CA GLU A 120 3.61 -16.79 -18.04
C GLU A 120 3.79 -15.34 -17.57
N LEU A 121 4.27 -15.19 -16.35
CA LEU A 121 4.68 -13.90 -15.78
C LEU A 121 6.09 -13.94 -15.21
N SER A 122 6.70 -12.77 -15.13
CA SER A 122 7.92 -12.54 -14.35
C SER A 122 7.59 -11.69 -13.11
N PHE A 123 8.06 -12.13 -11.96
CA PHE A 123 7.85 -11.51 -10.67
C PHE A 123 9.18 -11.09 -10.04
N GLN A 124 9.22 -9.89 -9.47
CA GLN A 124 10.42 -9.34 -8.85
C GLN A 124 10.05 -8.50 -7.63
N MET A 125 10.91 -8.52 -6.61
CA MET A 125 10.81 -7.68 -5.42
C MET A 125 11.94 -6.66 -5.41
N SER A 126 11.67 -5.45 -4.94
CA SER A 126 12.67 -4.40 -4.74
C SER A 126 12.44 -3.70 -3.40
N THR A 127 13.51 -3.32 -2.70
CA THR A 127 13.38 -2.54 -1.47
C THR A 127 13.05 -1.10 -1.79
N THR A 128 12.16 -0.51 -0.99
CA THR A 128 11.85 0.92 -1.01
C THR A 128 12.39 1.65 0.22
N LYS A 129 13.21 0.96 1.03
CA LYS A 129 13.80 1.50 2.24
C LYS A 129 14.77 2.65 1.89
N PRO A 130 14.67 3.80 2.58
CA PRO A 130 15.59 4.91 2.35
C PRO A 130 17.05 4.49 2.55
N ASN A 131 17.93 4.89 1.62
CA ASN A 131 19.36 4.58 1.62
C ASN A 131 19.71 3.08 1.55
N ALA A 132 18.76 2.24 1.14
CA ALA A 132 19.01 0.85 0.79
C ALA A 132 18.72 0.62 -0.69
N GLU A 133 19.61 -0.14 -1.34
CA GLU A 133 19.40 -0.60 -2.71
C GLU A 133 19.37 -2.12 -2.70
N GLY A 134 18.40 -2.70 -3.39
CA GLY A 134 18.23 -4.14 -3.42
C GLY A 134 17.04 -4.53 -4.28
N THR A 135 17.33 -5.32 -5.30
CA THR A 135 16.31 -5.86 -6.20
C THR A 135 16.58 -7.35 -6.37
N SER A 136 15.57 -8.19 -6.14
CA SER A 136 15.68 -9.63 -6.31
C SER A 136 15.92 -9.98 -7.78
N LYS A 137 16.48 -11.15 -8.05
CA LYS A 137 16.44 -11.71 -9.41
C LYS A 137 14.96 -11.89 -9.83
N PRO A 138 14.59 -11.57 -11.08
CA PRO A 138 13.26 -11.91 -11.58
C PRO A 138 13.06 -13.42 -11.58
N GLU A 139 11.90 -13.85 -11.10
CA GLU A 139 11.48 -15.24 -11.08
C GLU A 139 10.28 -15.44 -12.02
N HIS A 140 10.30 -16.53 -12.77
CA HIS A 140 9.28 -16.83 -13.78
C HIS A 140 8.25 -17.79 -13.22
N PHE A 141 6.98 -17.44 -13.37
CA PHE A 141 5.86 -18.26 -12.93
C PHE A 141 4.92 -18.54 -14.10
N TYR A 142 4.35 -19.74 -14.08
CA TYR A 142 3.43 -20.27 -15.06
C TYR A 142 2.07 -20.49 -14.41
N ARG A 143 1.00 -20.15 -15.15
CA ARG A 143 -0.36 -20.28 -14.67
C ARG A 143 -0.70 -21.75 -14.40
N ILE A 144 -1.35 -22.02 -13.27
CA ILE A 144 -1.93 -23.33 -12.96
C ILE A 144 -3.34 -23.36 -13.56
N LYS A 145 -3.61 -24.37 -14.41
CA LYS A 145 -4.91 -24.61 -15.02
C LYS A 145 -5.76 -25.54 -14.17
#